data_AF-C4XMW7-F1
#
_entry.id   AF-C4XMW7-F1
#
_cell.length_a   1.000
_cell.length_b   1.000
_cell.length_c   1.000
_cell.angle_alpha   90.00
_cell.angle_beta   90.00
_cell.angle_gamma   90.00
#
_symmetry.space_group_name_H-M   'P 1'
#
loop_
_entity.id
_entity.type
_entity.pdbx_description
1 polymer ?
#
loop_
_entity_poly.entity_id
_entity_poly.type
_entity_poly.pdbx_seq_one_letter_code
_entity_poly.pdbx_strand_id
1 'polypeptide(L)'
;MSPAVRKRLFLLAGAGWLVIALAAARADWPTPEKLSEQRYRLAILTVNAADKSFLPDPAAAGGDWDRAYERLAVDFAARLGPRFDLSAVEARHREALAGLASTRVRLTLFTLAATAALWGLLALLHTGLKKQSRPA
;
A
#
# COMPACT_ATOMS: atom_id res chain seq x y z
N MET A 1 25.52 20.67 26.79
CA MET A 1 24.65 19.46 26.82
C MET A 1 25.54 18.22 26.84
N SER A 2 25.35 17.30 27.81
CA SER A 2 26.26 16.15 27.96
C SER A 2 26.13 15.15 26.79
N PRO A 3 27.18 14.37 26.48
CA PRO A 3 27.14 13.36 25.42
C PRO A 3 26.04 12.31 25.62
N ALA A 4 25.75 11.97 26.89
CA ALA A 4 24.70 11.03 27.26
C ALA A 4 23.29 11.56 26.96
N VAL A 5 23.05 12.86 27.24
CA VAL A 5 21.77 13.52 26.93
C VAL A 5 21.54 13.59 25.42
N ARG A 6 22.58 13.91 24.63
CA ARG A 6 22.49 13.92 23.17
C ARG A 6 22.18 12.53 22.59
N LYS A 7 22.83 11.47 23.11
CA LYS A 7 22.56 10.09 22.71
C LYS A 7 21.11 9.67 23.03
N ARG A 8 20.60 10.00 24.22
CA ARG A 8 19.21 9.72 24.60
C ARG A 8 18.21 10.43 23.68
N LEU A 9 18.41 11.71 23.39
CA LEU A 9 17.52 12.47 22.49
C LEU A 9 17.52 11.89 21.07
N PHE A 10 18.69 11.47 20.55
CA PHE A 10 18.78 10.82 19.24
C PHE A 10 18.01 9.50 19.20
N LEU A 11 18.13 8.67 20.25
CA LEU A 11 17.37 7.42 20.36
C LEU A 11 15.87 7.66 20.48
N LEU A 12 15.45 8.66 21.26
CA LEU A 12 14.03 9.04 21.39
C LEU A 12 13.47 9.55 20.07
N ALA A 13 14.22 10.38 19.34
CA ALA A 13 13.82 10.85 18.02
C ALA A 13 13.72 9.68 17.01
N GLY A 14 14.67 8.74 17.06
CA GLY A 14 14.62 7.50 16.26
C GLY A 14 13.39 6.65 16.56
N ALA A 15 13.09 6.45 17.85
CA ALA A 15 11.90 5.72 18.28
C ALA A 15 10.60 6.42 17.86
N GLY A 16 10.52 7.75 18.03
CA GLY A 16 9.37 8.55 17.59
C GLY A 16 9.16 8.47 16.08
N TRP A 17 10.24 8.59 15.30
CA TRP A 17 10.20 8.43 13.84
C TRP A 17 9.70 7.03 13.44
N LEU A 18 10.21 5.98 14.09
CA LEU A 18 9.79 4.61 13.80
C LEU A 18 8.28 4.42 14.03
N VAL A 19 7.75 4.98 15.12
CA VAL A 19 6.30 4.94 15.40
C VAL A 19 5.51 5.63 14.30
N ILE A 20 5.94 6.82 13.85
CA ILE A 20 5.30 7.55 12.75
C ILE A 20 5.37 6.75 11.44
N ALA A 21 6.53 6.16 11.13
CA ALA A 21 6.73 5.37 9.92
C ALA A 21 5.84 4.12 9.90
N LEU A 22 5.70 3.44 11.04
CA LEU A 22 4.80 2.29 11.17
C LEU A 22 3.32 2.70 11.09
N ALA A 23 2.94 3.84 11.66
CA ALA A 23 1.58 4.39 11.54
C ALA A 23 1.26 4.76 10.09
N ALA A 24 2.20 5.36 9.36
CA ALA A 24 2.06 5.67 7.94
C ALA A 24 1.93 4.38 7.10
N ALA A 25 2.81 3.39 7.32
CA ALA A 25 2.71 2.09 6.67
C ALA A 25 1.37 1.37 6.96
N ARG A 26 0.77 1.65 8.11
CA ARG A 26 -0.58 1.18 8.46
C ARG A 26 -1.70 1.85 7.67
N ALA A 27 -1.56 3.10 7.26
CA ALA A 27 -2.53 3.73 6.37
C ALA A 27 -2.57 3.05 4.99
N ASP A 28 -1.41 2.63 4.49
CA ASP A 28 -1.24 1.94 3.21
C ASP A 28 -1.48 0.41 3.27
N TRP A 29 -1.93 -0.07 4.43
CA TRP A 29 -2.10 -1.51 4.66
C TRP A 29 -3.15 -2.08 3.71
N PRO A 30 -2.87 -3.22 3.03
CA PRO A 30 -3.84 -3.86 2.16
C PRO A 30 -4.93 -4.53 2.99
N THR A 31 -6.18 -4.16 2.75
CA THR A 31 -7.38 -4.74 3.36
C THR A 31 -8.19 -5.50 2.31
N PRO A 32 -8.98 -6.52 2.69
CA PRO A 32 -9.88 -7.20 1.75
C PRO A 32 -10.78 -6.20 1.01
N GLU A 33 -11.34 -5.23 1.73
CA GLU A 33 -12.19 -4.18 1.16
C GLU A 33 -11.47 -3.34 0.09
N LYS A 34 -10.23 -2.87 0.35
CA LYS A 34 -9.42 -2.16 -0.66
C LYS A 34 -9.12 -3.04 -1.87
N LEU A 35 -8.93 -4.34 -1.67
CA LEU A 35 -8.71 -5.29 -2.77
C LEU A 35 -9.99 -5.54 -3.58
N SER A 36 -11.16 -5.56 -2.94
CA SER A 36 -12.45 -5.63 -3.61
C SER A 36 -12.75 -4.36 -4.40
N GLU A 37 -12.44 -3.20 -3.83
CA GLU A 37 -12.51 -1.91 -4.53
C GLU A 37 -11.58 -1.89 -5.76
N GLN A 38 -10.32 -2.31 -5.60
CA GLN A 38 -9.37 -2.39 -6.73
C GLN A 38 -9.83 -3.36 -7.81
N ARG A 39 -10.39 -4.52 -7.41
CA ARG A 39 -11.01 -5.48 -8.35
C ARG A 39 -12.12 -4.80 -9.14
N TYR A 40 -13.03 -4.13 -8.45
CA TYR A 40 -14.16 -3.44 -9.07
C TYR A 40 -13.72 -2.35 -10.05
N ARG A 41 -12.78 -1.48 -9.63
CA ARG A 41 -12.24 -0.42 -10.48
C ARG A 41 -11.56 -0.99 -11.73
N LEU A 42 -10.78 -2.06 -11.59
CA LEU A 42 -10.14 -2.73 -12.73
C LEU A 42 -11.18 -3.39 -13.65
N ALA A 43 -12.22 -3.99 -13.09
CA ALA A 43 -13.32 -4.56 -13.84
C ALA A 43 -14.05 -3.49 -14.66
N ILE A 44 -14.42 -2.36 -14.05
CA ILE A 44 -15.01 -1.21 -14.77
C ILE A 44 -14.11 -0.75 -15.91
N LEU A 45 -12.81 -0.61 -15.68
CA LEU A 45 -11.88 -0.17 -16.73
C LEU A 45 -11.82 -1.16 -17.89
N THR A 46 -11.84 -2.46 -17.58
CA THR A 46 -11.84 -3.53 -18.57
C THR A 46 -13.14 -3.53 -19.38
N VAL A 47 -14.27 -3.44 -18.69
CA VAL A 47 -15.60 -3.37 -19.31
C VAL A 47 -15.74 -2.12 -20.16
N ASN A 48 -15.35 -0.94 -19.64
CA ASN A 48 -15.36 0.32 -20.39
C ASN A 48 -14.38 0.35 -21.57
N ALA A 49 -13.38 -0.53 -21.62
CA ALA A 49 -12.57 -0.68 -22.82
C ALA A 49 -13.37 -1.33 -23.96
N ALA A 50 -14.29 -2.24 -23.64
CA ALA A 50 -15.14 -2.93 -24.61
C ALA A 50 -16.45 -2.18 -24.92
N ASP A 51 -17.10 -1.58 -23.92
CA ASP A 51 -18.36 -0.83 -24.04
C ASP A 51 -18.35 0.38 -23.11
N LYS A 52 -18.32 1.60 -23.71
CA LYS A 52 -18.25 2.89 -23.00
C LYS A 52 -19.54 3.27 -22.27
N SER A 53 -20.63 2.55 -22.49
CA SER A 53 -21.92 2.84 -21.85
C SER A 53 -22.02 2.30 -20.42
N PHE A 54 -21.01 1.56 -19.95
CA PHE A 54 -20.99 1.06 -18.59
C PHE A 54 -20.67 2.16 -17.58
N LEU A 55 -21.67 2.44 -16.75
CA LEU A 55 -21.55 3.38 -15.63
C LEU A 55 -21.17 2.63 -14.34
N PRO A 56 -20.47 3.30 -13.40
CA PRO A 56 -20.28 2.77 -12.06
C PRO A 56 -21.62 2.50 -11.35
N ASP A 57 -21.70 1.37 -10.67
CA ASP A 57 -22.84 0.94 -9.88
C ASP A 57 -22.94 1.80 -8.60
N PRO A 58 -24.12 2.33 -8.26
CA PRO A 58 -24.35 3.06 -7.00
C PRO A 58 -23.97 2.28 -5.73
N ALA A 59 -24.04 0.94 -5.72
CA ALA A 59 -23.63 0.11 -4.60
C ALA A 59 -22.15 0.29 -4.24
N ALA A 60 -21.31 0.61 -5.23
CA ALA A 60 -19.90 0.92 -5.02
C ALA A 60 -19.72 2.19 -4.16
N ALA A 61 -20.60 3.18 -4.30
CA ALA A 61 -20.58 4.39 -3.46
C ALA A 61 -20.93 4.10 -1.99
N GLY A 62 -21.63 2.99 -1.71
CA GLY A 62 -21.96 2.51 -0.37
C GLY A 62 -20.90 1.61 0.27
N GLY A 63 -19.78 1.35 -0.41
CA GLY A 63 -18.70 0.47 0.07
C GLY A 63 -18.95 -1.02 -0.18
N ASP A 64 -20.05 -1.40 -0.82
CA ASP A 64 -20.34 -2.79 -1.20
C ASP A 64 -19.76 -3.13 -2.57
N TRP A 65 -18.42 -3.19 -2.62
CA TRP A 65 -17.65 -3.41 -3.85
C TRP A 65 -17.89 -4.78 -4.48
N ASP A 66 -18.14 -5.79 -3.65
CA ASP A 66 -18.34 -7.15 -4.12
C ASP A 66 -19.68 -7.28 -4.85
N ARG A 67 -20.74 -6.72 -4.29
CA ARG A 67 -22.04 -6.67 -4.96
C ARG A 67 -22.03 -5.82 -6.22
N ALA A 68 -21.33 -4.70 -6.19
CA ALA A 68 -21.15 -3.86 -7.38
C ALA A 68 -20.41 -4.61 -8.50
N TYR A 69 -19.38 -5.40 -8.15
CA TYR A 69 -18.66 -6.24 -9.09
C TYR A 69 -19.54 -7.35 -9.67
N GLU A 70 -20.30 -8.06 -8.84
CA GLU A 70 -21.17 -9.15 -9.31
C GLU A 70 -22.20 -8.67 -10.33
N ARG A 71 -22.83 -7.52 -10.07
CA ARG A 71 -23.79 -6.92 -11.01
C ARG A 71 -23.11 -6.51 -12.32
N LEU A 72 -21.95 -5.86 -12.23
CA LEU A 72 -21.15 -5.49 -13.41
C LEU A 72 -20.81 -6.72 -14.25
N ALA A 73 -20.36 -7.81 -13.62
CA ALA A 73 -19.99 -9.04 -14.32
C ALA A 73 -21.19 -9.70 -15.02
N VAL A 74 -22.35 -9.74 -14.37
CA VAL A 74 -23.60 -10.25 -14.96
C VAL A 74 -24.04 -9.40 -16.15
N ASP A 75 -24.08 -8.08 -15.99
CA ASP A 75 -24.49 -7.15 -17.05
C ASP A 75 -23.53 -7.21 -18.24
N PHE A 76 -22.23 -7.30 -17.98
CA PHE A 76 -21.20 -7.43 -19.00
C PHE A 76 -21.33 -8.72 -19.80
N ALA A 77 -21.47 -9.86 -19.11
CA ALA A 77 -21.67 -11.15 -19.74
C ALA A 77 -22.96 -11.19 -20.57
N ALA A 78 -24.05 -10.58 -20.08
CA ALA A 78 -25.31 -10.49 -20.81
C ALA A 78 -25.20 -9.65 -22.09
N ARG A 79 -24.42 -8.57 -22.09
CA ARG A 79 -24.28 -7.66 -23.25
C ARG A 79 -23.30 -8.15 -24.31
N LEU A 80 -22.13 -8.63 -23.89
CA LEU A 80 -21.02 -8.95 -24.81
C LEU A 80 -20.83 -10.46 -25.01
N GLY A 81 -21.61 -11.26 -24.28
CA GLY A 81 -21.59 -12.72 -24.37
C GLY A 81 -20.32 -13.34 -23.80
N PRO A 82 -20.17 -14.67 -23.93
CA PRO A 82 -19.13 -15.46 -23.25
C PRO A 82 -17.71 -15.27 -23.81
N ARG A 83 -17.54 -14.45 -24.86
CA ARG A 83 -16.23 -14.18 -25.47
C ARG A 83 -15.43 -13.12 -24.72
N PHE A 84 -16.09 -12.33 -23.89
CA PHE A 84 -15.46 -11.32 -23.05
C PHE A 84 -15.57 -11.74 -21.59
N ASP A 85 -14.42 -11.93 -20.95
CA ASP A 85 -14.32 -12.56 -19.63
C ASP A 85 -13.48 -11.69 -18.68
N LEU A 86 -13.90 -11.64 -17.42
CA LEU A 86 -13.23 -10.95 -16.31
C LEU A 86 -12.33 -11.89 -15.49
N SER A 87 -12.14 -13.14 -15.91
CA SER A 87 -11.32 -14.14 -15.20
C SER A 87 -9.91 -13.68 -14.86
N ALA A 88 -9.27 -12.86 -15.70
CA ALA A 88 -7.97 -12.27 -15.39
C ALA A 88 -8.03 -11.31 -14.19
N VAL A 89 -9.11 -10.52 -14.08
CA VAL A 89 -9.38 -9.62 -12.95
C VAL A 89 -9.62 -10.43 -11.68
N GLU A 90 -10.36 -11.55 -11.78
CA GLU A 90 -10.62 -12.45 -10.65
C GLU A 90 -9.38 -13.21 -10.18
N ALA A 91 -8.58 -13.71 -11.12
CA ALA A 91 -7.32 -14.38 -10.82
C ALA A 91 -6.40 -13.45 -10.03
N ARG A 92 -6.23 -12.21 -10.50
CA ARG A 92 -5.44 -11.19 -9.81
C ARG A 92 -5.98 -10.87 -8.41
N HIS A 93 -7.30 -10.77 -8.25
CA HIS A 93 -7.90 -10.52 -6.94
C HIS A 93 -7.68 -11.70 -5.97
N ARG A 94 -7.84 -12.95 -6.43
CA ARG A 94 -7.58 -14.16 -5.63
C ARG A 94 -6.11 -14.25 -5.22
N GLU A 95 -5.18 -13.99 -6.13
CA GLU A 95 -3.76 -13.94 -5.84
C GLU A 95 -3.43 -12.85 -4.81
N ALA A 96 -4.02 -11.67 -4.94
CA ALA A 96 -3.84 -10.57 -3.99
C ALA A 96 -4.37 -10.91 -2.59
N LEU A 97 -5.54 -11.56 -2.51
CA LEU A 97 -6.11 -12.05 -1.24
C LEU A 97 -5.20 -13.11 -0.60
N ALA A 98 -4.74 -14.10 -1.38
CA ALA A 98 -3.82 -15.13 -0.89
C ALA A 98 -2.47 -14.54 -0.43
N GLY A 99 -2.01 -13.49 -1.12
CA GLY A 99 -0.77 -12.78 -0.83
C GLY A 99 -0.87 -11.71 0.28
N LEU A 100 -2.04 -11.51 0.91
CA LEU A 100 -2.26 -10.42 1.88
C LEU A 100 -1.24 -10.42 3.01
N ALA A 101 -1.08 -11.58 3.68
CA ALA A 101 -0.17 -11.69 4.82
C ALA A 101 1.29 -11.44 4.40
N SER A 102 1.73 -12.05 3.30
CA SER A 102 3.09 -11.86 2.77
C SER A 102 3.35 -10.39 2.42
N THR A 103 2.38 -9.72 1.79
CA THR A 103 2.50 -8.31 1.40
C THR A 103 2.64 -7.40 2.62
N ARG A 104 1.85 -7.64 3.67
CA ARG A 104 1.92 -6.90 4.94
C ARG A 104 3.28 -7.06 5.61
N VAL A 105 3.81 -8.28 5.63
CA VAL A 105 5.16 -8.56 6.18
C VAL A 105 6.24 -7.83 5.38
N ARG A 106 6.19 -7.89 4.04
CA ARG A 106 7.15 -7.18 3.17
C ARG A 106 7.10 -5.67 3.39
N LEU A 107 5.91 -5.08 3.48
CA LEU A 107 5.74 -3.64 3.74
C LEU A 107 6.34 -3.24 5.09
N THR A 108 6.15 -4.08 6.11
CA THR A 108 6.70 -3.85 7.45
C THR A 108 8.22 -3.92 7.42
N LEU A 109 8.78 -4.99 6.84
CA LEU A 109 10.23 -5.16 6.71
C LEU A 109 10.87 -4.02 5.90
N PHE A 110 10.24 -3.60 4.80
CA PHE A 110 10.70 -2.47 4.01
C PHE A 110 10.71 -1.18 4.84
N THR A 111 9.64 -0.90 5.59
CA THR A 111 9.54 0.29 6.46
C THR A 111 10.63 0.31 7.53
N LEU A 112 10.90 -0.86 8.14
CA LEU A 112 11.98 -1.04 9.10
C LEU A 112 13.36 -0.82 8.46
N ALA A 113 13.61 -1.43 7.31
CA ALA A 113 14.87 -1.31 6.58
C ALA A 113 15.14 0.13 6.12
N ALA A 114 14.13 0.81 5.58
CA ALA A 114 14.22 2.21 5.18
C ALA A 114 14.49 3.13 6.37
N THR A 115 13.82 2.88 7.50
CA THR A 115 14.07 3.61 8.75
C THR A 115 15.50 3.39 9.23
N ALA A 116 15.98 2.15 9.26
CA ALA A 116 17.34 1.83 9.66
C ALA A 116 18.38 2.48 8.73
N ALA A 117 18.15 2.46 7.41
CA ALA A 117 19.03 3.08 6.43
C ALA A 117 19.11 4.61 6.61
N LEU A 118 17.97 5.28 6.81
CA LEU A 118 17.92 6.72 7.04
C LEU A 118 18.69 7.12 8.30
N TRP A 119 18.41 6.45 9.43
CA TRP A 119 19.08 6.75 10.70
C TRP A 119 20.56 6.36 10.70
N GLY A 120 20.93 5.29 9.98
CA GLY A 120 22.32 4.92 9.73
C GLY A 120 23.07 6.00 8.94
N LEU A 121 22.46 6.52 7.87
CA LEU A 121 23.03 7.62 7.08
C LEU A 121 23.22 8.89 7.94
N LEU A 122 22.21 9.25 8.73
CA LEU A 122 22.28 10.39 9.66
C LEU A 122 23.42 10.23 10.69
N ALA A 123 23.60 9.02 11.23
CA ALA A 123 24.68 8.73 12.17
C ALA A 123 26.06 8.84 11.52
N LEU A 124 26.21 8.35 10.28
CA LEU A 124 27.45 8.47 9.50
C LEU A 124 27.78 9.95 9.21
N LEU A 125 26.80 10.72 8.73
CA LEU A 125 26.97 12.15 8.46
C LEU A 125 27.37 12.93 9.71
N HIS A 126 26.68 12.71 10.84
CA HIS A 126 27.02 13.35 12.10
C HIS A 126 28.44 13.00 12.56
N THR A 127 28.87 11.74 12.37
CA THR A 127 30.23 11.30 12.73
C THR A 127 31.28 11.92 11.82
N GLY A 128 31.01 12.00 10.51
CA GLY A 128 31.89 12.64 9.52
C GLY A 128 32.08 14.13 9.79
N LEU A 129 31.00 14.86 10.02
CA LEU A 129 31.03 16.29 10.35
C LEU A 129 31.79 16.58 11.65
N LYS A 130 31.64 15.71 12.67
CA LYS A 130 32.38 15.83 13.94
C LYS A 130 33.88 15.59 13.78
N LYS A 131 34.30 14.73 12.83
CA LYS A 131 35.72 14.51 12.55
C LYS A 131 36.36 15.71 11.86
N GLN A 132 35.66 16.38 10.96
CA GLN A 132 36.17 17.57 10.24
C GLN A 132 36.27 18.83 11.12
N SER A 133 35.49 18.92 12.19
CA SER A 133 35.42 20.10 13.06
C SER A 133 36.36 20.05 14.28
N ARG A 134 37.22 19.02 14.39
CA ARG A 134 38.25 18.93 15.43
C ARG A 134 39.57 19.46 14.84
N PRO A 135 40.11 20.62 15.31
CA PRO A 135 41.44 21.06 14.88
C PRO A 135 42.50 20.07 15.39
N ALA A 136 43.53 19.87 14.58
CA ALA A 136 44.69 19.04 14.88
C ALA A 136 45.49 19.58 16.06
#